data_AF-A0A9E2EMZ0-F1
#
_entry.id   AF-A0A9E2EMZ0-F1
#
_cell.length_a   1.000
_cell.length_b   1.000
_cell.length_c   1.000
_cell.angle_alpha   90.00
_cell.angle_beta   90.00
_cell.angle_gamma   90.00
#
_symmetry.space_group_name_H-M   'P 1'
#
loop_
_entity.id
_entity.type
_entity.pdbx_description
1 polymer ?
#
loop_
_entity_poly.entity_id
_entity_poly.type
_entity_poly.pdbx_seq_one_letter_code
_entity_poly.pdbx_strand_id
1 'polypeptide(L)' 'MKKVLYCTDFSTSCAHVRDFIAAWIKDKPITLDIVHVFDARLVTLALPLDPLIP' A
#
# COMPACT_ATOMS: atom_id res chain seq x y z
N MET A 1 -16.75 -3.30 -17.54
CA MET A 1 -16.46 -3.61 -16.13
C MET A 1 -15.62 -2.47 -15.56
N LYS A 2 -15.99 -1.87 -14.42
CA LYS A 2 -15.25 -0.75 -13.82
C LYS A 2 -14.19 -1.27 -12.85
N LYS A 3 -13.10 -0.54 -12.68
CA LYS A 3 -11.99 -0.91 -11.79
C LYS A 3 -11.57 0.24 -10.90
N VAL A 4 -11.12 -0.09 -9.70
CA VAL A 4 -10.47 0.82 -8.74
C VAL A 4 -9.07 0.27 -8.49
N LEU A 5 -8.07 1.12 -8.69
CA LEU A 5 -6.69 0.82 -8.28
C LEU A 5 -6.45 1.45 -6.91
N TYR A 6 -6.05 0.63 -5.94
CA TYR A 6 -5.74 1.08 -4.59
C TYR A 6 -4.28 0.77 -4.24
N CYS A 7 -3.48 1.83 -4.03
CA CYS A 7 -2.11 1.71 -3.58
C CYS A 7 -2.04 1.76 -2.05
N THR A 8 -1.23 0.90 -1.45
CA THR A 8 -1.06 0.79 0.00
C THR A 8 0.40 0.63 0.36
N ASP A 9 0.82 1.19 1.49
CA ASP A 9 2.11 0.94 2.16
C ASP A 9 1.94 0.03 3.40
N PHE A 10 0.76 -0.57 3.55
CA PHE A 10 0.31 -1.34 4.72
C PHE A 10 0.26 -0.55 6.03
N SER A 11 0.30 0.78 6.01
CA SER A 11 0.01 1.59 7.19
C SER A 11 -1.42 1.38 7.69
N THR A 12 -1.66 1.68 8.97
CA THR A 12 -3.00 1.68 9.55
C THR A 12 -3.94 2.66 8.84
N SER A 13 -3.40 3.79 8.36
CA SER A 13 -4.17 4.75 7.56
C SER A 13 -4.69 4.10 6.27
N CYS A 14 -3.82 3.39 5.55
CA CYS A 14 -4.21 2.63 4.38
C CYS A 14 -5.18 1.48 4.69
N ALA A 15 -5.14 0.86 5.87
CA ALA A 15 -6.12 -0.16 6.24
C ALA A 15 -7.55 0.43 6.31
N HIS A 16 -7.72 1.59 6.93
CA HIS A 16 -9.03 2.24 7.02
C HIS A 16 -9.60 2.63 5.65
N VAL A 17 -8.75 3.14 4.75
CA VAL A 17 -9.17 3.51 3.39
C VAL A 17 -9.56 2.28 2.58
N ARG A 18 -8.80 1.18 2.69
CA ARG A 18 -9.16 -0.10 2.07
C ARG A 18 -10.53 -0.58 2.51
N ASP A 19 -10.80 -0.56 3.81
CA ASP A 19 -12.05 -1.06 4.38
C ASP A 19 -13.25 -0.20 3.92
N PHE A 20 -13.06 1.12 3.86
CA PHE A 20 -14.04 2.03 3.27
C PHE A 20 -14.31 1.71 1.79
N ILE A 21 -13.26 1.53 0.97
CA ILE A 21 -13.41 1.19 -0.46
C ILE A 21 -14.13 -0.14 -0.62
N ALA A 22 -13.75 -1.16 0.15
CA ALA A 22 -14.37 -2.49 0.13
C ALA A 22 -15.86 -2.42 0.45
N ALA A 23 -16.25 -1.66 1.49
CA ALA A 23 -17.65 -1.42 1.82
C ALA A 23 -18.39 -0.68 0.69
N TRP A 24 -17.76 0.33 0.09
CA TRP A 24 -18.35 1.13 -1.00
C TRP A 24 -18.62 0.32 -2.28
N ILE A 25 -17.82 -0.70 -2.58
CA ILE A 25 -17.93 -1.49 -3.82
C ILE A 25 -18.66 -2.83 -3.66
N LYS A 26 -18.97 -3.26 -2.44
CA LYS A 26 -19.48 -4.62 -2.11
C LYS A 26 -20.56 -5.16 -3.07
N ASP A 27 -21.52 -4.33 -3.45
CA ASP A 27 -22.67 -4.73 -4.27
C ASP A 27 -22.63 -4.13 -5.70
N LYS A 28 -21.46 -3.66 -6.13
CA LYS A 28 -21.26 -3.02 -7.42
C LYS A 28 -20.42 -3.93 -8.33
N PRO A 29 -20.62 -3.88 -9.66
CA PRO A 29 -19.77 -4.59 -10.62
C PRO A 29 -18.43 -3.85 -10.82
N ILE A 30 -17.69 -3.68 -9.71
CA ILE A 30 -16.41 -2.99 -9.62
C ILE A 30 -15.39 -3.96 -9.04
N THR A 31 -14.25 -4.10 -9.71
CA THR A 31 -13.09 -4.84 -9.18
C THR A 31 -12.14 -3.89 -8.47
N LEU A 32 -11.60 -4.32 -7.33
CA LEU A 32 -10.56 -3.62 -6.58
C LEU A 32 -9.22 -4.31 -6.80
N ASP A 33 -8.31 -3.63 -7.49
CA ASP A 33 -6.92 -4.06 -7.67
C ASP A 33 -6.06 -3.37 -6.61
N ILE A 34 -5.37 -4.15 -5.76
CA ILE A 34 -4.56 -3.63 -4.65
C ILE A 34 -3.08 -3.78 -5.00
N VAL A 35 -2.34 -2.67 -4.91
CA VAL A 35 -0.89 -2.63 -5.14
C VAL A 35 -0.19 -2.18 -3.87
N HIS A 36 0.72 -3.02 -3.38
CA HIS A 36 1.62 -2.62 -2.31
C HIS A 36 2.79 -1.82 -2.91
N VAL A 37 3.01 -0.61 -2.39
CA VAL A 37 4.11 0.27 -2.79
C VAL A 37 5.04 0.40 -1.59
N PHE A 38 6.30 0.03 -1.78
CA PHE A 38 7.34 0.20 -0.78
C PHE A 38 8.22 1.40 -1.14
N ASP A 39 8.63 2.20 -0.15
CA ASP A 39 9.68 3.20 -0.34
C ASP A 39 11.04 2.57 -0.02
N ALA A 40 11.84 2.31 -1.06
CA ALA A 40 13.17 1.73 -0.93
C ALA A 40 14.10 2.58 -0.03
N ARG A 41 13.86 3.88 0.10
CA ARG A 41 14.66 4.80 0.91
C ARG A 41 14.36 4.68 2.40
N LEU A 42 13.17 4.22 2.77
CA LEU A 42 12.81 3.99 4.18
C LEU A 42 13.39 2.66 4.71
N VAL A 43 13.59 1.67 3.84
CA VAL A 43 14.26 0.40 4.19
C VAL A 43 15.74 0.61 4.57
N THR A 44 16.37 1.65 4.03
CA THR A 44 17.81 1.94 4.25
C THR A 44 18.13 2.42 5.67
N LEU A 45 17.14 2.92 6.42
CA LEU A 45 17.32 3.35 7.82
C LEU A 45 17.34 2.20 8.83
N ALA A 46 16.89 1.00 8.43
CA ALA A 46 16.83 -0.18 9.29
C ALA A 46 17.98 -1.17 9.06
N LEU A 47 18.82 -0.95 8.05
CA LEU A 47 20.06 -1.68 7.90
C LEU A 47 21.13 -0.98 8.75
N PRO A 48 21.96 -1.72 9.51
CA PRO A 48 23.13 -1.11 10.13
C PRO A 48 23.92 -0.40 9.02
N LEU A 49 24.25 0.87 9.24
CA LEU A 49 25.18 1.59 8.38
C LEU A 49 26.42 0.70 8.23
N ASP A 50 26.67 0.20 7.03
CA ASP A 50 27.87 -0.56 6.74
C ASP A 50 29.06 0.38 6.97
N PRO A 51 29.94 0.13 7.97
CA PRO A 51 31.01 1.05 8.32
C PRO A 51 32.13 1.11 7.27
N LEU A 52 31.97 0.43 6.13
CA LEU A 52 32.99 0.25 5.09
C LEU A 52 32.70 0.97 3.76
N ILE A 53 31.68 1.82 3.68
CA ILE A 53 31.59 2.81 2.61
C ILE A 53 32.31 4.08 3.13
N PRO A 54 33.46 4.49 2.56
CA PRO A 54 34.14 5.71 2.96
C PRO A 54 33.31 6.97 2.72
#